data_AF-A0A2E0XAL7-F1
#
_entry.id   AF-A0A2E0XAL7-F1
#
_cell.length_a   1.000
_cell.length_b   1.000
_cell.length_c   1.000
_cell.angle_alpha   90.00
_cell.angle_beta   90.00
_cell.angle_gamma   90.00
#
_symmetry.space_group_name_H-M   'P 1'
#
loop_
_entity.id
_entity.type
_entity.pdbx_description
1 polymer ?
#
loop_
_entity_poly.entity_id
_entity_poly.type
_entity_poly.pdbx_seq_one_letter_code
_entity_poly.pdbx_strand_id
1 'polypeptide(L)' 'MNLNQTLTELTALPLDDRLRVVESLWNSMGPEEPVTLSPEQRAELDRRIAAHEANPDELLSWDQVLDRLRASEQ' A
#
# COMPACT_ATOMS: atom_id res chain seq x y z
N MET A 1 22.68 -17.10 8.74
CA MET A 1 22.30 -15.83 9.40
C MET A 1 21.15 -16.10 10.35
N ASN A 2 21.12 -15.44 11.51
CA ASN A 2 20.00 -15.53 12.44
C ASN A 2 19.01 -14.39 12.13
N LEU A 3 17.76 -14.73 11.84
CA LEU A 3 16.76 -13.75 11.40
C LEU A 3 16.51 -12.66 12.46
N ASN A 4 16.45 -13.02 13.74
CA ASN A 4 16.24 -12.05 14.82
C ASN A 4 17.41 -11.07 14.94
N GLN A 5 18.64 -11.57 14.76
CA GLN A 5 19.82 -10.70 14.75
C GLN A 5 19.78 -9.75 13.54
N THR A 6 19.47 -10.25 12.34
CA THR A 6 19.35 -9.41 11.14
C THR A 6 18.24 -8.37 11.28
N LEU A 7 17.08 -8.72 11.84
CA LEU A 7 16.01 -7.76 12.10
C LEU A 7 16.42 -6.70 13.12
N THR A 8 17.19 -7.07 14.15
CA THR A 8 17.73 -6.11 15.13
C THR A 8 18.66 -5.10 14.44
N GLU A 9 19.54 -5.57 13.55
CA GLU A 9 20.45 -4.71 12.79
C GLU A 9 19.68 -3.79 11.82
N LEU A 10 18.68 -4.33 11.12
CA LEU A 10 17.85 -3.57 10.19
C LEU A 10 16.99 -2.50 10.90
N THR A 11 16.44 -2.81 12.08
CA THR A 11 15.61 -1.85 12.82
C THR A 11 16.40 -0.68 13.42
N ALA A 12 17.71 -0.84 13.57
CA ALA A 12 18.64 0.21 14.02
C ALA A 12 19.01 1.22 12.91
N LEU A 13 18.68 0.93 11.65
CA LEU A 13 18.95 1.84 10.52
C LEU A 13 18.09 3.13 10.61
N PRO A 14 18.54 4.23 9.98
CA PRO A 14 17.70 5.40 9.74
C PRO A 14 16.39 5.04 9.04
N LEU A 15 15.34 5.83 9.24
CA LEU A 15 14.01 5.55 8.68
C LEU A 15 14.05 5.31 7.16
N ASP A 16 14.74 6.17 6.41
CA ASP A 16 14.83 6.07 4.95
C ASP A 16 15.46 4.75 4.50
N ASP A 17 16.46 4.26 5.21
CA ASP A 17 17.13 3.00 4.88
C ASP A 17 16.29 1.79 5.27
N ARG A 18 15.52 1.88 6.38
CA ARG A 18 14.52 0.86 6.71
C ARG A 18 13.44 0.78 5.63
N LEU A 19 12.95 1.93 5.15
CA LEU A 19 11.98 1.98 4.06
C LEU A 19 12.55 1.37 2.77
N ARG A 20 13.79 1.68 2.40
CA ARG A 20 14.48 1.05 1.27
C ARG A 20 14.58 -0.46 1.40
N VAL A 21 14.87 -0.97 2.60
CA VAL A 21 14.94 -2.41 2.84
C VAL A 21 13.56 -3.06 2.69
N VAL A 22 12.52 -2.46 3.26
CA VAL A 22 11.13 -2.94 3.11
C VAL A 22 10.73 -2.98 1.64
N GLU A 23 10.99 -1.91 0.90
CA GLU A 23 10.70 -1.83 -0.54
C GLU A 23 11.50 -2.88 -1.33
N SER A 24 12.78 -3.06 -1.03
CA SER A 24 13.63 -4.05 -1.73
C SER A 24 13.14 -5.48 -1.49
N LEU A 25 12.78 -5.81 -0.25
CA LEU A 25 12.21 -7.11 0.10
C LEU A 25 10.87 -7.32 -0.60
N TRP A 26 9.99 -6.32 -0.59
CA TRP A 26 8.71 -6.36 -1.27
C TRP A 26 8.87 -6.60 -2.79
N ASN A 27 9.77 -5.85 -3.43
CA ASN A 27 10.06 -6.00 -4.87
C ASN A 27 10.70 -7.35 -5.22
N SER A 28 11.39 -7.99 -4.27
CA SER A 28 11.94 -9.34 -4.47
C SER A 28 10.87 -10.44 -4.47
N MET A 29 9.72 -10.19 -3.86
CA MET A 29 8.58 -11.10 -3.79
C MET A 29 7.64 -10.95 -4.99
N GLY A 30 8.19 -10.75 -6.20
CA GLY A 30 7.40 -10.57 -7.41
C GLY A 30 6.20 -11.54 -7.49
N PRO A 31 5.08 -11.15 -8.11
CA PRO A 31 3.82 -11.89 -7.97
C PRO A 31 4.00 -13.37 -8.30
N GLU A 32 3.61 -14.25 -7.37
CA GLU A 32 3.70 -15.71 -7.57
C GLU A 32 2.93 -16.14 -8.82
N GLU A 33 1.81 -15.46 -9.12
CA GLU A 33 1.04 -15.55 -10.36
C GLU A 33 0.45 -14.17 -10.73
N PRO A 34 0.14 -13.91 -12.03
CA PRO A 34 -0.53 -12.68 -12.44
C PRO A 34 -1.87 -12.51 -11.72
N VAL A 35 -2.05 -11.38 -11.01
CA VAL A 35 -3.33 -11.04 -10.39
C VAL A 35 -4.36 -10.84 -11.49
N THR A 36 -5.28 -11.80 -11.62
CA THR A 36 -6.38 -11.72 -12.60
C THR A 36 -7.55 -11.00 -11.95
N LEU A 37 -7.99 -9.90 -12.57
CA LEU A 37 -9.17 -9.16 -12.14
C LEU A 37 -10.43 -9.77 -12.74
N SER A 38 -11.49 -9.89 -11.95
CA SER A 38 -12.82 -10.17 -12.48
C SER A 38 -13.31 -9.00 -13.37
N PRO A 39 -14.28 -9.22 -14.27
CA PRO A 39 -14.87 -8.13 -15.05
C PRO A 39 -15.40 -6.99 -14.18
N GLU A 40 -16.02 -7.31 -13.04
CA GLU A 40 -16.56 -6.34 -12.10
C GLU A 40 -15.45 -5.53 -11.40
N GLN A 41 -14.37 -6.20 -11.00
CA GLN A 41 -13.21 -5.52 -10.41
C GLN A 41 -12.54 -4.57 -11.41
N ARG A 42 -12.39 -5.01 -12.66
CA ARG A 42 -11.86 -4.17 -13.74
C ARG A 42 -12.74 -2.94 -13.97
N ALA A 43 -14.05 -3.16 -14.10
CA ALA A 43 -15.01 -2.06 -14.29
C ALA A 43 -14.97 -1.05 -13.13
N GLU A 44 -14.83 -1.52 -11.89
CA GLU A 44 -14.71 -0.61 -10.74
C GLU A 44 -13.41 0.19 -10.75
N LEU A 45 -12.29 -0.42 -11.12
CA LEU A 45 -11.02 0.30 -11.27
C LEU A 45 -11.12 1.36 -12.37
N ASP A 46 -11.64 1.01 -13.54
CA ASP A 46 -11.82 1.94 -14.66
C ASP A 46 -12.72 3.11 -14.25
N ARG A 47 -13.81 2.84 -13.51
CA ARG A 47 -14.70 3.88 -12.97
C ARG A 47 -13.98 4.82 -12.00
N ARG A 48 -13.17 4.29 -11.08
CA ARG A 48 -12.44 5.10 -10.09
C ARG A 48 -11.34 5.93 -10.72
N ILE A 49 -10.66 5.39 -11.74
CA ILE A 49 -9.65 6.12 -12.52
C ILE A 49 -10.31 7.29 -13.24
N ALA A 50 -11.39 7.04 -14.00
CA ALA A 50 -12.10 8.11 -14.71
C ALA A 50 -12.65 9.19 -13.78
N ALA A 51 -13.17 8.81 -12.60
CA ALA A 51 -13.63 9.76 -11.60
C ALA A 51 -12.50 10.64 -11.06
N HIS A 52 -11.34 10.04 -10.78
CA HIS A 52 -10.16 10.78 -10.31
C HIS A 52 -9.60 11.72 -11.39
N GLU A 53 -9.53 11.27 -12.65
CA GLU A 53 -9.09 12.11 -13.78
C GLU A 53 -10.02 13.30 -14.00
N ALA A 54 -11.32 13.13 -13.81
CA ALA A 54 -12.30 14.21 -13.91
C ALA A 54 -12.26 15.18 -12.72
N ASN A 55 -11.88 14.71 -11.54
CA ASN A 55 -11.84 15.52 -10.31
C ASN A 55 -10.67 15.11 -9.40
N PRO A 56 -9.43 15.55 -9.70
CA PRO A 56 -8.24 15.10 -9.00
C PRO A 56 -8.17 15.58 -7.54
N ASP A 57 -8.89 16.64 -7.20
CA ASP A 57 -8.94 17.19 -5.84
C ASP A 57 -9.96 16.48 -4.94
N GLU A 58 -10.77 15.55 -5.48
CA GLU A 58 -11.72 14.73 -4.72
C GLU A 58 -11.03 13.55 -4.04
N LEU A 59 -10.01 13.87 -3.24
CA LEU A 59 -9.24 12.92 -2.45
C LEU A 59 -9.44 13.20 -0.96
N LEU A 60 -9.39 12.13 -0.17
CA LEU A 60 -9.32 12.24 1.28
C LEU A 60 -7.85 12.27 1.70
N SER A 61 -7.50 13.16 2.62
CA SER A 61 -6.25 13.06 3.35
C SER A 61 -6.21 11.77 4.17
N TRP A 62 -5.01 11.34 4.53
CA TRP A 62 -4.85 10.15 5.35
C TRP A 62 -5.59 10.26 6.70
N ASP A 63 -5.58 11.44 7.30
CA ASP A 63 -6.31 11.72 8.53
C ASP A 63 -7.83 11.57 8.32
N GLN A 64 -8.37 12.09 7.21
CA GLN A 64 -9.78 11.96 6.86
C GLN A 64 -10.19 10.49 6.62
N VAL A 65 -9.31 9.68 6.03
CA VAL A 65 -9.55 8.24 5.86
C VAL A 65 -9.64 7.55 7.22
N LEU A 66 -8.70 7.83 8.13
CA LEU A 66 -8.67 7.25 9.47
C LEU A 66 -9.90 7.64 10.29
N ASP A 67 -10.32 8.90 10.23
CA ASP A 67 -11.50 9.39 10.94
C ASP A 67 -12.77 8.69 10.45
N ARG A 68 -12.89 8.46 9.14
CA ARG A 68 -14.02 7.72 8.57
C ARG A 68 -14.06 6.26 9.02
N LEU A 69 -12.90 5.58 9.05
CA LEU A 69 -12.82 4.19 9.50
C LEU A 69 -13.23 4.04 10.97
N ARG A 70 -12.72 4.92 11.85
CA ARG A 70 -13.07 4.94 13.27
C ARG A 70 -14.55 5.25 13.52
N ALA A 71 -15.17 6.07 12.67
CA ALA A 71 -16.59 6.39 12.74
C ALA A 71 -17.48 5.24 12.25
N SER A 72 -16.97 4.36 11.37
CA SER A 72 -17.73 3.21 10.85
C SER A 72 -17.75 1.99 11.78
N GLU A 73 -16.95 2.00 12.85
CA GLU A 73 -16.88 0.93 13.87
C GLU A 73 -17.81 1.17 15.08
N GLN A 74 -18.54 2.30 15.12
CA GLN A 74 -19.52 2.66 16.16
C GLN A 74 -20.95 2.44 15.67
#